data_AF-A0A1Y0VTF5-F1
#
_entry.id   AF-A0A1Y0VTF5-F1
#
_cell.length_a   1.000
_cell.length_b   1.000
_cell.length_c   1.000
_cell.angle_alpha   90.00
_cell.angle_beta   90.00
_cell.angle_gamma   90.00
#
_symmetry.space_group_name_H-M   'P 1'
#
loop_
_entity.id
_entity.type
_entity.pdbx_description
1 polymer ?
#
loop_
_entity_poly.entity_id
_entity_poly.type
_entity_poly.pdbx_seq_one_letter_code
_entity_poly.pdbx_strand_id
1 'polypeptide(L)'
;MPKIKKVSYILAIVLSVIYLLWRVFFTIPWHAHIFTLIFALLLVGSEIFSSFTAYVLIIFRLIRADKTQKLEIPEFDLQQPIPKIDVIIVTHNEEVSLLRKTVNAATFMDYPDKSKVNIVIADDGNRPEVRELAKEYQVNYVTMEKISMLKRGILIMRLNS
;
A
#
# COMPACT_ATOMS: atom_id res chain seq x y z
N MET A 1 12.46 11.41 -4.09
CA MET A 1 12.60 11.03 -5.53
C MET A 1 13.86 11.65 -6.14
N PRO A 2 14.66 10.95 -6.97
CA PRO A 2 15.86 11.54 -7.59
C PRO A 2 15.48 12.72 -8.48
N LYS A 3 16.25 13.83 -8.41
CA LYS A 3 15.99 15.10 -9.10
C LYS A 3 15.69 14.91 -10.60
N ILE A 4 16.36 13.94 -11.23
CA ILE A 4 16.19 13.57 -12.64
C ILE A 4 14.75 13.17 -12.99
N LYS A 5 14.05 12.45 -12.11
CA LYS A 5 12.68 11.97 -12.36
C LYS A 5 11.66 13.10 -12.21
N LYS A 6 11.88 14.05 -11.30
CA LYS A 6 11.01 15.24 -11.18
C LYS A 6 11.09 16.09 -12.46
N VAL A 7 12.30 16.30 -12.99
CA VAL A 7 12.53 17.03 -14.24
C VAL A 7 11.85 16.35 -15.44
N SER A 8 11.95 15.02 -15.57
CA SER A 8 11.30 14.30 -16.67
C SER A 8 9.77 14.40 -16.63
N TYR A 9 9.16 14.38 -15.44
CA TYR A 9 7.71 14.55 -15.32
C TYR A 9 7.25 15.97 -15.69
N ILE A 10 7.99 16.99 -15.28
CA ILE A 10 7.69 18.39 -15.64
C ILE A 10 7.80 18.58 -17.15
N LEU A 11 8.87 18.06 -17.77
CA LEU A 11 9.06 18.13 -19.22
C LEU A 11 7.93 17.41 -19.98
N ALA A 12 7.50 16.23 -19.51
CA ALA A 12 6.39 15.49 -20.10
C ALA A 12 5.08 16.28 -20.08
N ILE A 13 4.79 16.99 -18.98
CA ILE A 13 3.58 17.84 -18.86
C ILE A 13 3.69 19.01 -19.86
N VAL A 14 4.82 19.72 -19.90
CA VAL A 14 5.01 20.86 -20.80
C VAL A 14 4.86 20.45 -22.27
N LEU A 15 5.52 19.37 -22.69
CA LEU A 15 5.41 18.86 -24.05
C LEU A 15 3.98 18.43 -24.40
N SER A 16 3.28 17.82 -23.44
CA SER A 16 1.90 17.38 -23.64
C SER A 16 0.92 18.55 -23.76
N VAL A 17 1.13 19.65 -23.01
CA VAL A 17 0.33 20.88 -23.16
C VAL A 17 0.59 21.55 -24.52
N ILE A 18 1.85 21.65 -24.95
CA ILE A 18 2.21 22.19 -26.27
C ILE A 18 1.55 21.37 -27.38
N TYR A 19 1.55 20.04 -27.26
CA TYR A 19 0.88 19.13 -28.19
C TYR A 19 -0.63 19.35 -28.23
N LEU A 20 -1.31 19.44 -27.07
CA LEU A 20 -2.74 19.70 -27.01
C LEU A 20 -3.09 21.06 -27.62
N LEU A 21 -2.30 22.10 -27.36
CA LEU A 21 -2.47 23.41 -27.99
C LEU A 21 -2.34 23.32 -29.50
N TRP A 22 -1.25 22.71 -30.00
CA TRP A 22 -1.06 22.54 -31.44
C TRP A 22 -2.23 21.78 -32.09
N ARG A 23 -2.72 20.73 -31.44
CA ARG A 23 -3.83 19.91 -31.95
C ARG A 23 -5.16 20.66 -32.01
N VAL A 24 -5.47 21.46 -30.99
CA VAL A 24 -6.69 22.30 -30.98
C VAL A 24 -6.61 23.38 -32.06
N PHE A 25 -5.45 24.00 -32.26
CA PHE A 25 -5.32 25.13 -33.20
C PHE A 25 -5.14 24.71 -34.66
N PHE A 26 -4.41 23.63 -34.95
CA PHE A 26 -4.03 23.25 -36.32
C PHE A 26 -4.82 22.08 -36.90
N THR A 27 -5.42 21.21 -36.07
CA THR A 27 -6.07 19.98 -36.55
C THR A 27 -7.58 20.11 -36.71
N ILE A 28 -8.22 21.17 -36.21
CA ILE A 28 -9.67 21.35 -36.33
C ILE A 28 -10.03 21.86 -37.74
N PRO A 29 -10.76 21.08 -38.56
CA PRO A 29 -11.16 21.51 -39.89
C PRO A 29 -12.38 22.43 -39.78
N TRP A 30 -12.15 23.72 -39.55
CA TRP A 30 -13.20 24.75 -39.41
C TRP A 30 -14.12 24.89 -40.63
N HIS A 31 -13.71 24.38 -41.79
CA HIS A 31 -14.45 24.45 -43.06
C HIS A 31 -15.12 23.11 -43.46
N ALA A 32 -15.10 22.08 -42.61
CA ALA A 32 -15.72 20.79 -42.91
C ALA A 32 -17.22 20.73 -42.58
N HIS A 33 -17.89 19.67 -43.04
CA HIS A 33 -19.28 19.38 -42.68
C HIS A 33 -19.50 19.31 -41.16
N ILE A 34 -20.69 19.71 -40.70
CA ILE A 34 -21.04 19.83 -39.28
C ILE A 34 -20.82 18.53 -38.49
N PHE A 35 -21.06 17.37 -39.11
CA PHE A 35 -20.82 16.06 -38.49
C PHE A 35 -19.32 15.80 -38.26
N THR A 36 -18.48 16.11 -39.25
CA THR A 36 -17.02 15.98 -39.13
C THR A 36 -16.47 16.89 -38.03
N LEU A 37 -17.03 18.09 -37.89
CA LEU A 37 -16.66 19.02 -36.83
C LEU A 37 -17.02 18.49 -35.44
N ILE A 38 -18.22 17.90 -35.27
CA ILE A 38 -18.66 17.30 -34.00
C ILE A 38 -17.76 16.13 -33.60
N PHE A 39 -17.45 15.22 -34.53
CA PHE A 39 -16.53 14.10 -34.26
C PHE A 39 -15.12 14.57 -33.93
N ALA A 40 -14.62 15.59 -34.62
CA ALA A 40 -13.32 16.21 -34.31
C ALA A 40 -13.30 16.82 -32.90
N LEU A 41 -14.36 17.54 -32.52
CA LEU A 41 -14.48 18.14 -31.19
C LEU A 41 -14.56 17.07 -30.08
N LEU A 42 -15.34 16.01 -30.29
CA LEU A 42 -15.43 14.88 -29.35
C LEU A 42 -14.09 14.17 -29.17
N LEU A 43 -13.34 13.96 -30.25
CA LEU A 43 -12.02 13.35 -30.21
C LEU A 43 -11.05 14.20 -29.38
N VAL A 44 -11.01 15.52 -29.65
CA VAL A 44 -10.19 16.47 -28.89
C VAL A 44 -10.62 16.51 -27.43
N GLY A 45 -11.92 16.50 -27.14
CA GLY A 45 -12.46 16.45 -25.77
C GLY A 45 -12.04 15.19 -25.02
N SER A 46 -12.08 14.03 -25.67
CA SER A 46 -11.62 12.76 -25.11
C SER A 46 -10.13 12.78 -24.77
N GLU A 47 -9.30 13.38 -25.64
CA GLU A 47 -7.86 13.50 -25.42
C GLU A 47 -7.51 14.47 -24.29
N ILE A 48 -8.23 15.60 -24.20
CA ILE A 48 -8.07 16.54 -23.07
C ILE A 48 -8.43 15.84 -21.76
N PHE A 49 -9.53 15.08 -21.73
CA PHE A 49 -9.95 14.34 -20.54
C PHE A 49 -8.95 13.26 -20.12
N SER A 50 -8.44 12.49 -21.10
CA SER A 50 -7.41 11.48 -20.86
C SER A 50 -6.11 12.10 -20.35
N SER A 51 -5.65 13.18 -20.99
CA SER A 51 -4.43 13.92 -20.60
C SER A 51 -4.56 14.54 -19.21
N PHE A 52 -5.74 15.10 -18.89
CA PHE A 52 -6.04 15.64 -17.58
C PHE A 52 -5.90 14.57 -16.49
N THR A 53 -6.47 13.39 -16.70
CA THR A 53 -6.36 12.26 -15.76
C THR A 53 -4.90 11.84 -15.59
N ALA A 54 -4.12 11.78 -16.67
CA ALA A 54 -2.70 11.49 -16.62
C ALA A 54 -1.92 12.53 -15.80
N TYR A 55 -2.19 13.83 -15.97
CA TYR A 55 -1.57 14.89 -15.19
C TYR A 55 -1.91 14.79 -13.70
N VAL A 56 -3.18 14.55 -13.37
CA VAL A 56 -3.63 14.35 -11.99
C VAL A 56 -2.84 13.20 -11.34
N LEU A 57 -2.74 12.06 -12.01
CA LEU A 57 -1.96 10.90 -11.52
C LEU A 57 -0.47 11.22 -11.32
N ILE A 58 0.15 11.95 -12.25
CA ILE A 58 1.55 12.36 -12.16
C ILE A 58 1.76 13.29 -10.96
N ILE A 59 0.87 14.27 -10.76
CA ILE A 59 0.93 15.20 -9.62
C ILE A 59 0.78 14.45 -8.30
N PHE A 60 -0.21 13.55 -8.17
CA PHE A 60 -0.37 12.71 -6.98
C PHE A 60 0.88 11.88 -6.70
N ARG A 61 1.50 11.32 -7.74
CA ARG A 61 2.73 10.53 -7.60
C ARG A 61 3.92 11.38 -7.16
N LEU A 62 4.04 12.60 -7.69
CA LEU A 62 5.07 13.56 -7.29
C LEU A 62 4.93 13.98 -5.82
N ILE A 63 3.72 14.31 -5.38
CA ILE A 63 3.42 14.67 -3.99
C ILE A 63 3.72 13.50 -3.05
N ARG A 64 3.28 12.28 -3.40
CA ARG A 64 3.49 11.08 -2.58
C ARG A 64 4.96 10.66 -2.52
N ALA A 65 5.73 10.90 -3.58
CA ALA A 65 7.16 10.60 -3.61
C ALA A 65 8.05 11.59 -2.86
N ASP A 66 7.52 12.75 -2.44
CA ASP A 66 8.14 13.61 -1.42
C ASP A 66 7.76 13.17 -0.01
N LYS A 67 6.57 12.58 0.17
CA LYS A 67 6.12 11.99 1.44
C LYS A 67 6.76 10.63 1.76
N THR A 68 7.75 10.18 1.00
CA THR A 68 8.69 9.16 1.53
C THR A 68 9.56 9.88 2.55
N GLN A 69 8.94 10.20 3.69
CA GLN A 69 9.60 10.67 4.88
C GLN A 69 10.72 9.67 5.12
N LYS A 70 11.96 10.17 5.21
CA LYS A 70 12.97 9.42 5.93
C LYS A 70 12.29 9.03 7.23
N LEU A 71 12.08 7.74 7.45
CA LEU A 71 11.70 7.24 8.74
C LEU A 71 12.90 7.55 9.63
N GLU A 72 12.94 8.76 10.15
CA GLU A 72 13.73 9.07 11.32
C GLU A 72 13.10 8.21 12.39
N ILE A 73 13.73 7.07 12.63
CA ILE A 73 13.43 6.24 13.78
C ILE A 73 13.61 7.20 14.95
N PRO A 74 12.53 7.61 15.66
CA PRO A 74 12.70 8.52 16.78
C PRO A 74 13.70 7.87 17.73
N GLU A 75 14.67 8.64 18.20
CA GLU A 75 15.60 8.17 19.23
C GLU A 75 14.74 7.68 20.39
N PHE A 76 14.70 6.36 20.56
CA PHE A 76 13.85 5.73 21.54
C PHE A 76 14.48 5.98 22.90
N ASP A 77 13.95 6.96 23.63
CA ASP A 77 14.34 7.17 25.02
C ASP A 77 13.88 5.94 25.83
N LEU A 78 14.83 5.17 26.34
CA LEU A 78 14.61 3.97 27.16
C LEU A 78 13.81 4.27 28.44
N GLN A 79 13.62 5.55 28.78
CA GLN A 79 12.80 6.00 29.91
C GLN A 79 11.29 6.06 29.61
N GLN A 80 10.88 6.01 28.34
CA GLN A 80 9.45 6.03 27.99
C GLN A 80 8.80 4.64 28.13
N PRO A 81 7.53 4.55 28.55
CA PRO A 81 6.83 3.28 28.65
C PRO A 81 6.71 2.62 27.28
N ILE A 82 7.49 1.56 27.07
CA ILE A 82 7.44 0.74 25.85
C ILE A 82 6.00 0.20 25.68
N PRO A 83 5.34 0.43 24.53
CA PRO A 83 3.98 -0.05 24.30
C PRO A 83 3.96 -1.59 24.17
N LYS A 84 2.82 -2.19 24.54
CA LYS A 84 2.58 -3.61 24.24
C LYS A 84 2.12 -3.73 22.79
N ILE A 85 2.73 -4.62 22.02
CA ILE A 85 2.42 -4.81 20.60
C ILE A 85 1.90 -6.22 20.34
N ASP A 86 0.91 -6.33 19.46
CA ASP A 86 0.36 -7.59 18.99
C ASP A 86 0.69 -7.75 17.50
N VAL A 87 1.44 -8.80 17.17
CA VAL A 87 1.82 -9.14 15.79
C VAL A 87 0.92 -10.28 15.33
N ILE A 88 0.00 -9.97 14.43
CA ILE A 88 -0.96 -10.93 13.88
C ILE A 88 -0.52 -11.32 12.47
N ILE A 89 -0.20 -12.61 12.28
CA ILE A 89 0.18 -13.18 10.98
C ILE A 89 -1.02 -13.94 10.42
N VAL A 90 -1.70 -13.35 9.43
CA VAL A 90 -2.86 -13.97 8.79
C VAL A 90 -2.39 -14.86 7.64
N THR A 91 -2.75 -16.14 7.67
CA THR A 91 -2.44 -17.14 6.64
C THR A 91 -3.73 -17.82 6.17
N HIS A 92 -3.80 -18.09 4.86
CA HIS A 92 -4.89 -18.86 4.25
C HIS A 92 -4.35 -20.13 3.59
N ASN A 93 -3.62 -19.98 2.49
CA ASN A 93 -3.09 -21.09 1.69
C ASN A 93 -1.59 -20.94 1.38
N GLU A 94 -0.83 -20.33 2.28
CA GLU A 94 0.61 -20.15 2.13
C GLU A 94 1.36 -21.44 2.47
N GLU A 95 2.52 -21.67 1.86
CA GLU A 95 3.36 -22.80 2.22
C GLU A 95 3.91 -22.66 3.63
N VAL A 96 4.01 -23.77 4.38
CA VAL A 96 4.56 -23.79 5.74
C VAL A 96 6.01 -23.29 5.76
N SER A 97 6.76 -23.51 4.68
CA SER A 97 8.13 -23.04 4.49
C SER A 97 8.21 -21.50 4.49
N LEU A 98 7.25 -20.82 3.86
CA LEU A 98 7.14 -19.37 3.81
C LEU A 98 6.67 -18.84 5.16
N LEU A 99 5.63 -19.45 5.72
CA LEU A 99 5.08 -19.07 7.02
C LEU A 99 6.13 -19.16 8.13
N ARG A 100 6.95 -20.22 8.13
CA ARG A 100 8.07 -20.40 9.05
C ARG A 100 9.06 -19.23 9.01
N LYS A 101 9.39 -18.71 7.82
CA LYS A 101 10.27 -17.55 7.68
C LYS A 101 9.64 -16.30 8.30
N THR A 102 8.35 -16.08 8.06
CA THR A 102 7.60 -14.94 8.61
C THR A 102 7.48 -15.02 10.13
N VAL A 103 7.13 -16.19 10.67
CA VAL A 103 7.05 -16.42 12.12
C VAL A 103 8.41 -16.25 12.77
N ASN A 104 9.46 -16.81 12.18
CA ASN A 104 10.82 -16.63 12.67
C ASN A 104 11.23 -15.14 12.68
N ALA A 105 10.95 -14.40 11.61
CA ALA A 105 11.21 -12.96 11.56
C ALA A 105 10.43 -12.18 12.62
N ALA A 106 9.19 -12.56 12.90
CA ALA A 106 8.37 -11.94 13.94
C ALA A 106 8.90 -12.25 15.36
N THR A 107 9.30 -13.49 15.64
CA THR A 107 9.83 -13.90 16.95
C THR A 107 11.20 -13.28 17.26
N PHE A 108 12.02 -13.06 16.23
CA PHE A 108 13.35 -12.46 16.37
C PHE A 108 13.38 -10.96 16.03
N MET A 109 12.22 -10.29 16.02
CA MET A 109 12.14 -8.84 15.87
C MET A 109 12.94 -8.14 16.98
N ASP A 110 13.70 -7.11 16.60
CA ASP A 110 14.43 -6.28 17.55
C ASP A 110 13.45 -5.33 18.25
N TYR A 111 13.16 -5.64 19.51
CA TYR A 111 12.24 -4.87 20.34
C TYR A 111 12.81 -4.76 21.76
N PRO A 112 12.79 -3.57 22.39
CA PRO A 112 13.44 -3.35 23.68
C PRO A 112 12.99 -4.31 24.80
N ASP A 113 11.72 -4.75 24.75
CA ASP A 113 11.17 -5.71 25.70
C ASP A 113 10.33 -6.77 24.99
N LYS A 114 10.94 -7.94 24.76
CA LYS A 114 10.28 -9.07 24.09
C LYS A 114 9.05 -9.60 24.83
N SER A 115 8.93 -9.37 26.14
CA SER A 115 7.76 -9.82 26.92
C SER A 115 6.48 -9.04 26.57
N LYS A 116 6.63 -7.87 25.96
CA LYS A 116 5.55 -7.00 25.50
C LYS A 116 5.09 -7.28 24.08
N VAL A 117 5.71 -8.25 23.40
CA VAL A 117 5.35 -8.65 22.04
C VAL A 117 4.54 -9.94 22.11
N ASN A 118 3.25 -9.88 21.76
CA ASN A 118 2.46 -11.09 21.59
C ASN A 118 2.35 -11.42 20.10
N ILE A 119 2.73 -12.63 19.72
CA ILE A 119 2.64 -13.09 18.33
C ILE A 119 1.48 -14.08 18.21
N VAL A 120 0.62 -13.87 17.21
CA VAL A 120 -0.55 -14.69 16.94
C VAL A 120 -0.60 -15.08 15.46
N ILE A 121 -0.64 -16.38 15.19
CA ILE A 121 -0.90 -16.92 13.86
C ILE A 121 -2.40 -17.13 13.70
N ALA A 122 -2.93 -16.54 12.64
CA ALA A 122 -4.32 -16.47 12.28
C ALA A 122 -4.53 -17.33 11.02
N ASP A 123 -5.02 -18.57 11.18
CA ASP A 123 -5.14 -19.53 10.07
C ASP A 123 -6.60 -19.84 9.74
N ASP A 124 -6.97 -19.66 8.49
CA ASP A 124 -8.31 -19.95 7.97
C ASP A 124 -8.51 -21.44 7.66
N GLY A 125 -7.43 -22.14 7.30
CA GLY A 125 -7.48 -23.52 6.83
C GLY A 125 -7.48 -24.59 7.92
N ASN A 126 -7.41 -24.21 9.20
CA ASN A 126 -7.23 -25.11 10.35
C ASN A 126 -6.17 -26.21 10.11
N ARG A 127 -5.01 -25.82 9.57
CA ARG A 127 -3.99 -26.76 9.11
C ARG A 127 -3.16 -27.29 10.30
N PRO A 128 -3.06 -28.62 10.48
CA PRO A 128 -2.32 -29.19 11.61
C PRO A 128 -0.84 -28.80 11.59
N GLU A 129 -0.23 -28.70 10.41
CA GLU A 129 1.16 -28.27 10.22
C GLU A 129 1.43 -26.87 10.76
N VAL A 130 0.47 -25.94 10.59
CA VAL A 130 0.58 -24.56 11.07
C VAL A 130 0.41 -24.51 12.59
N ARG A 131 -0.45 -25.37 13.13
CA ARG A 131 -0.62 -25.52 14.58
C ARG A 131 0.62 -26.10 15.25
N GLU A 132 1.30 -27.04 14.60
CA GLU A 132 2.59 -27.57 15.07
C GLU A 132 3.69 -26.51 14.99
N LEU A 133 3.75 -25.77 13.89
CA LEU A 133 4.66 -24.63 13.74
C LEU A 133 4.44 -23.60 14.86
N ALA A 134 3.18 -23.28 15.17
CA ALA A 134 2.86 -22.34 16.25
C ALA A 134 3.37 -22.83 17.61
N LYS A 135 3.25 -24.13 17.89
CA LYS A 135 3.78 -24.74 19.11
C LYS A 135 5.31 -24.72 19.15
N GLU A 136 5.97 -25.00 18.02
CA GLU A 136 7.43 -24.99 17.89
C GLU A 136 8.01 -23.63 18.27
N TYR A 137 7.39 -22.54 17.80
CA TYR A 137 7.82 -21.17 18.08
C TYR A 137 7.17 -20.56 19.33
N GLN A 138 6.38 -21.32 20.10
CA GLN A 138 5.62 -20.87 21.29
C GLN A 138 4.73 -19.63 21.02
N VAL A 139 4.17 -19.55 19.82
CA VAL A 139 3.27 -18.46 19.41
C VAL A 139 1.81 -18.90 19.48
N ASN A 140 0.90 -17.94 19.68
CA ASN A 140 -0.51 -18.25 19.78
C ASN A 140 -1.08 -18.64 18.41
N TYR A 141 -1.97 -19.64 18.36
CA TYR A 141 -2.66 -20.06 17.15
C TYR A 141 -4.16 -19.82 17.28
N VAL A 142 -4.76 -19.16 16.29
CA VAL A 142 -6.17 -18.79 16.26
C VAL A 142 -6.74 -19.10 14.88
N THR A 143 -7.93 -19.72 14.86
CA THR A 143 -8.67 -19.99 13.62
C THR A 143 -9.56 -18.82 13.22
N MET A 144 -9.86 -18.66 11.92
CA MET A 144 -10.60 -17.51 11.38
C MET A 144 -12.00 -17.29 11.98
N GLU A 145 -12.70 -18.36 12.41
CA GLU A 145 -13.96 -18.23 13.16
C GLU A 145 -13.83 -17.32 14.39
N LYS A 146 -12.70 -17.41 15.08
CA LYS A 146 -12.39 -16.60 16.27
C LYS A 146 -11.83 -15.21 15.92
N ILE A 147 -11.31 -15.03 14.69
CA ILE A 147 -10.81 -13.73 14.18
C ILE A 147 -11.96 -12.79 13.80
N SER A 148 -13.08 -13.32 13.32
CA SER A 148 -14.28 -12.50 13.06
C SER A 148 -14.74 -11.75 14.32
N MET A 149 -14.51 -12.32 15.51
CA MET A 149 -14.70 -11.64 16.80
C MET A 149 -13.60 -10.60 17.08
N LEU A 150 -12.33 -10.88 16.78
CA LEU A 150 -11.20 -9.93 16.90
C LEU A 150 -11.30 -8.71 15.98
N LYS A 151 -11.82 -8.87 14.75
CA LYS A 151 -12.01 -7.75 13.80
C LYS A 151 -13.18 -6.84 14.18
N ARG A 152 -14.15 -7.35 14.96
CA ARG A 152 -15.35 -6.61 15.37
C ARG A 152 -15.22 -5.87 16.71
N GLY A 153 -14.16 -6.13 17.46
CA GLY A 153 -13.93 -5.42 18.71
C GLY A 153 -12.49 -5.58 19.14
N ILE A 154 -11.91 -4.48 19.59
CA ILE A 154 -10.76 -4.40 20.49
C ILE A 154 -10.86 -5.55 21.51
N LEU A 155 -10.24 -6.68 21.22
CA LEU A 155 -10.16 -7.81 22.14
C LEU A 155 -8.82 -7.74 22.84
N ILE A 156 -8.76 -6.72 23.70
CA ILE A 156 -8.11 -6.79 25.00
C ILE A 156 -8.85 -7.88 25.80
N MET A 157 -8.58 -9.14 25.46
CA MET A 157 -8.73 -10.27 26.39
C MET A 157 -7.33 -10.86 26.46
N ARG A 158 -6.55 -10.50 27.48
CA ARG A 158 -6.72 -11.15 28.78
C ARG A 158 -6.94 -12.66 28.62
N LEU A 159 -6.03 -13.30 27.88
CA LEU A 159 -5.72 -14.69 28.11
C LEU A 159 -4.76 -14.71 29.31
N ASN A 160 -5.32 -15.02 30.48
CA ASN A 160 -4.68 -15.25 31.77
C ASN A 160 -4.24 -14.02 32.60
N SER A 161 -5.23 -13.44 33.29
CA SER A 161 -5.19 -13.27 34.75
C SER A 161 -6.59 -13.11 35.31
#